data_AF-A0A1I6IIK8-F1
#
_entry.id   AF-A0A1I6IIK8-F1
#
_cell.length_a   1.000
_cell.length_b   1.000
_cell.length_c   1.000
_cell.angle_alpha   90.00
_cell.angle_beta   90.00
_cell.angle_gamma   90.00
#
_symmetry.space_group_name_H-M   'P 1'
#
loop_
_entity.id
_entity.type
_entity.pdbx_description
1 polymer ?
#
loop_
_entity_poly.entity_id
_entity_poly.type
_entity_poly.pdbx_seq_one_letter_code
_entity_poly.pdbx_strand_id
1 'polypeptide(L)'
;MPDEDTRGADDPYRIDLPDGWTAVTEGDRTTYESPGGTRRVQITEFSRGLSLYWWVDVYERDGEDWTRVEVGLGESYTRADAVASAVQSYLDGLAPEPDRRATVGGERD
;
A
#
# COMPACT_ATOMS: atom_id res chain seq x y z
N MET A 1 -22.78 -21.16 0.49
CA MET A 1 -21.96 -20.71 -0.65
C MET A 1 -20.94 -19.76 -0.06
N PRO A 2 -19.64 -20.03 -0.12
CA PRO A 2 -18.65 -19.00 0.16
C PRO A 2 -18.53 -18.13 -1.10
N ASP A 3 -18.66 -16.82 -0.93
CA ASP A 3 -18.55 -15.82 -1.98
C ASP A 3 -17.12 -15.82 -2.55
N GLU A 4 -16.97 -16.45 -3.71
CA GLU A 4 -15.80 -16.37 -4.57
C GLU A 4 -15.80 -15.00 -5.28
N ASP A 5 -14.61 -14.40 -5.37
CA ASP A 5 -14.26 -13.36 -6.34
C ASP A 5 -14.89 -11.96 -6.22
N THR A 6 -14.53 -11.22 -5.16
CA THR A 6 -14.33 -9.76 -5.25
C THR A 6 -12.85 -9.36 -5.12
N ARG A 7 -11.94 -10.30 -5.39
CA ARG A 7 -10.50 -10.05 -5.38
C ARG A 7 -10.06 -9.47 -6.73
N GLY A 8 -10.33 -8.20 -6.96
CA GLY A 8 -9.65 -7.48 -8.05
C GLY A 8 -10.38 -6.32 -8.72
N ALA A 9 -11.62 -6.00 -8.36
CA ALA A 9 -12.41 -5.03 -9.15
C ALA A 9 -12.77 -3.71 -8.45
N ASP A 10 -12.58 -3.57 -7.13
CA ASP A 10 -13.03 -2.39 -6.40
C ASP A 10 -11.94 -1.84 -5.47
N ASP A 11 -10.74 -1.61 -6.03
CA ASP A 11 -9.76 -0.75 -5.37
C ASP A 11 -10.10 0.73 -5.67
N PRO A 12 -10.65 1.48 -4.69
CA PRO A 12 -11.06 2.87 -4.91
C PRO A 12 -9.89 3.82 -5.18
N TYR A 13 -8.66 3.41 -4.84
CA TYR A 13 -7.46 4.24 -4.99
C TYR A 13 -6.66 3.92 -6.25
N ARG A 14 -7.03 2.87 -7.00
CA ARG A 14 -6.37 2.41 -8.23
C ARG A 14 -4.84 2.27 -8.09
N ILE A 15 -4.41 1.67 -6.99
CA ILE A 15 -3.04 1.33 -6.69
C ILE A 15 -2.58 0.18 -7.57
N ASP A 16 -1.43 0.35 -8.22
CA ASP A 16 -0.72 -0.73 -8.89
C ASP A 16 -0.05 -1.60 -7.82
N LEU A 17 -0.70 -2.73 -7.52
CA LEU A 17 -0.25 -3.66 -6.49
C LEU A 17 0.91 -4.54 -6.99
N PRO A 18 1.94 -4.78 -6.17
CA PRO A 18 2.98 -5.74 -6.49
C PRO A 18 2.43 -7.17 -6.61
N ASP A 19 3.17 -8.04 -7.28
CA ASP A 19 2.73 -9.41 -7.56
C ASP A 19 2.33 -10.17 -6.29
N GLY A 20 1.16 -10.82 -6.33
CA GLY A 20 0.60 -11.58 -5.21
C GLY A 20 0.02 -10.74 -4.06
N TRP A 21 0.05 -9.41 -4.12
CA TRP A 21 -0.68 -8.56 -3.18
C TRP A 21 -2.18 -8.60 -3.45
N THR A 22 -2.96 -8.36 -2.40
CA THR A 22 -4.43 -8.31 -2.49
C THR A 22 -4.94 -7.02 -1.90
N ALA A 23 -6.03 -6.47 -2.47
CA ALA A 23 -6.80 -5.38 -1.90
C ALA A 23 -8.14 -5.90 -1.39
N VAL A 24 -8.52 -5.43 -0.20
CA VAL A 24 -9.82 -5.69 0.41
C VAL A 24 -10.39 -4.38 0.94
N THR A 25 -11.57 -4.01 0.46
CA THR A 25 -12.29 -2.80 0.87
C THR A 25 -13.49 -3.19 1.74
N GLU A 26 -13.55 -2.65 2.96
CA GLU A 26 -14.61 -2.88 3.94
C GLU A 26 -15.08 -1.54 4.53
N GLY A 27 -16.19 -1.01 4.02
CA GLY A 27 -16.72 0.29 4.44
C GLY A 27 -15.72 1.42 4.15
N ASP A 28 -15.36 2.19 5.17
CA ASP A 28 -14.43 3.31 5.10
C ASP A 28 -12.94 2.89 5.14
N ARG A 29 -12.63 1.62 4.87
CA ARG A 29 -11.28 1.07 5.06
C ARG A 29 -10.87 0.19 3.90
N THR A 30 -9.72 0.48 3.32
CA THR A 30 -9.10 -0.33 2.26
C THR A 30 -7.78 -0.89 2.78
N THR A 31 -7.62 -2.20 2.69
CA THR A 31 -6.45 -2.92 3.19
C THR A 31 -5.76 -3.62 2.04
N TYR A 32 -4.47 -3.33 1.87
CA TYR A 32 -3.58 -4.04 0.96
C TYR A 32 -2.70 -4.99 1.77
N GLU A 33 -2.64 -6.25 1.40
CA GLU A 33 -1.85 -7.25 2.11
C GLU A 33 -0.90 -7.98 1.17
N SER A 34 0.34 -8.17 1.63
CA SER A 34 1.37 -8.89 0.90
C SER A 34 1.08 -10.39 0.83
N PRO A 35 1.59 -11.09 -0.20
CA PRO A 35 1.50 -12.55 -0.24
C PRO A 35 2.20 -13.14 1.00
N GLY A 36 1.53 -14.08 1.67
CA GLY A 36 2.01 -14.68 2.92
C GLY A 36 1.72 -13.84 4.18
N GLY A 37 1.07 -12.68 4.07
CA GLY A 37 0.57 -11.90 5.20
C GLY A 37 1.67 -11.37 6.13
N THR A 38 2.81 -10.97 5.57
CA THR A 38 3.95 -10.40 6.31
C THR A 38 3.92 -8.88 6.39
N ARG A 39 3.26 -8.22 5.43
CA ARG A 39 3.08 -6.78 5.37
C ARG A 39 1.66 -6.43 5.02
N ARG A 40 1.20 -5.31 5.57
CA ARG A 40 -0.13 -4.77 5.32
C ARG A 40 -0.08 -3.26 5.28
N VAL A 41 -0.74 -2.67 4.29
CA VAL A 41 -0.98 -1.23 4.20
C VAL A 41 -2.48 -1.01 4.32
N GLN A 42 -2.89 -0.05 5.13
CA GLN A 42 -4.30 0.22 5.40
C GLN A 42 -4.58 1.70 5.21
N ILE A 43 -5.46 2.00 4.26
CA ILE A 43 -6.08 3.31 4.13
C ILE A 43 -7.36 3.27 4.93
N THR A 44 -7.66 4.33 5.66
CA THR A 44 -8.97 4.47 6.29
C THR A 44 -9.46 5.90 6.13
N GLU A 45 -10.73 6.02 5.80
CA GLU A 45 -11.43 7.26 5.52
C GLU A 45 -12.18 7.67 6.78
N PHE A 46 -12.14 8.96 7.10
CA PHE A 46 -12.91 9.47 8.22
C PHE A 46 -13.32 10.90 7.97
N SER A 47 -14.52 11.24 8.41
CA SER A 47 -15.04 12.61 8.33
C SER A 47 -14.73 13.37 9.61
N ARG A 48 -14.27 14.61 9.49
CA ARG A 48 -14.14 15.55 10.60
C ARG A 48 -14.81 16.86 10.22
N GLY A 49 -15.99 17.12 10.79
CA GLY A 49 -16.83 18.23 10.38
C GLY A 49 -17.42 18.00 8.99
N LEU A 50 -17.21 18.93 8.06
CA LEU A 50 -17.67 18.85 6.67
C LEU A 50 -16.57 18.40 5.69
N SER A 51 -15.46 17.89 6.23
CA SER A 51 -14.29 17.51 5.44
C SER A 51 -13.97 16.04 5.63
N LEU A 52 -13.64 15.38 4.52
CA LEU A 52 -13.18 14.01 4.47
C LEU A 52 -11.65 13.98 4.59
N TYR A 53 -11.15 13.04 5.37
CA TYR A 53 -9.74 12.83 5.63
C TYR A 53 -9.40 11.36 5.47
N TRP A 54 -8.11 11.10 5.27
CA TRP A 54 -7.56 9.77 5.18
C TRP A 54 -6.34 9.65 6.08
N TRP A 55 -6.15 8.50 6.68
CA TRP A 55 -4.88 8.11 7.31
C TRP A 55 -4.41 6.80 6.67
N VAL A 56 -3.09 6.64 6.62
CA VAL A 56 -2.45 5.45 6.08
C VAL A 56 -1.59 4.82 7.17
N ASP A 57 -1.84 3.54 7.40
CA ASP A 57 -1.14 2.73 8.36
C ASP A 57 -0.40 1.60 7.66
N VAL A 58 0.86 1.41 8.02
CA VAL A 58 1.64 0.26 7.57
C VAL A 58 1.88 -0.65 8.75
N TYR A 59 1.72 -1.94 8.53
CA TYR A 59 1.96 -2.98 9.51
C TYR A 59 2.92 -4.00 8.94
N GLU A 60 3.84 -4.43 9.79
CA GLU A 60 4.69 -5.60 9.55
C GLU A 60 4.30 -6.68 10.56
N ARG A 61 4.26 -7.92 10.10
CA ARG A 61 3.94 -9.08 10.93
C ARG A 61 5.23 -9.70 11.44
N ASP A 62 5.35 -9.82 12.75
CA ASP A 62 6.38 -10.60 13.42
C ASP A 62 5.71 -11.81 14.09
N GLY A 63 5.85 -12.99 13.48
CA GLY A 63 5.14 -14.19 13.92
C GLY A 63 3.61 -14.06 13.80
N GLU A 64 2.91 -13.96 14.93
CA GLU A 64 1.44 -13.83 14.98
C GLU A 64 0.99 -12.39 15.19
N ASP A 65 1.90 -11.48 15.54
CA ASP A 65 1.60 -10.11 15.93
C ASP A 65 1.82 -9.12 14.78
N TRP A 66 0.89 -8.17 14.66
CA TRP A 66 1.02 -7.05 13.73
C TRP A 66 1.55 -5.82 14.46
N THR A 67 2.70 -5.33 14.02
CA THR A 67 3.29 -4.09 14.54
C THR A 67 3.10 -2.98 13.54
N ARG A 68 2.49 -1.87 13.97
CA ARG A 68 2.39 -0.66 13.15
C ARG A 68 3.78 -0.04 12.99
N VAL A 69 4.17 0.22 11.77
CA VAL A 69 5.45 0.84 11.42
C VAL A 69 5.21 2.31 11.07
N GLU A 70 5.93 3.20 11.75
CA GLU A 70 5.92 4.63 11.45
C GLU A 70 6.74 4.91 10.18
N VAL A 71 6.13 4.71 9.01
CA VAL A 71 6.80 4.89 7.70
C VAL A 71 6.68 6.32 7.13
N GLY A 72 6.40 7.31 7.98
CA GLY A 72 6.23 8.70 7.52
C GLY A 72 4.94 8.98 6.74
N LEU A 73 4.02 8.01 6.64
CA LEU A 73 2.66 8.18 6.09
C LEU A 73 1.65 8.68 7.15
N GLY A 74 2.14 9.02 8.35
CA GLY A 74 1.34 9.27 9.56
C GLY A 74 0.64 10.63 9.64
N GLU A 75 0.74 11.48 8.62
CA GLU A 75 -0.04 12.70 8.54
C GLU A 75 -1.37 12.43 7.84
N SER A 76 -2.47 12.91 8.41
CA SER A 76 -3.78 12.77 7.77
C SER A 76 -3.81 13.54 6.45
N TYR A 77 -4.23 12.87 5.38
CA TYR A 77 -4.39 13.44 4.05
C TYR A 77 -5.77 14.08 3.90
N THR A 78 -5.88 15.06 3.00
CA THR A 78 -7.13 15.77 2.68
C THR A 78 -7.59 15.54 1.24
N ARG A 79 -6.90 14.68 0.49
CA ARG A 79 -7.21 14.32 -0.89
C ARG A 79 -6.89 12.84 -1.13
N ALA A 80 -7.83 12.10 -1.73
CA ALA A 80 -7.65 10.69 -2.07
C ALA A 80 -6.44 10.44 -2.99
N ASP A 81 -6.18 11.33 -3.95
CA ASP A 81 -5.03 11.21 -4.87
C ASP A 81 -3.67 11.30 -4.15
N ALA A 82 -3.58 12.14 -3.11
CA ALA A 82 -2.37 12.26 -2.30
C ALA A 82 -2.10 10.98 -1.48
N VAL A 83 -3.16 10.34 -0.99
CA VAL A 83 -3.10 9.04 -0.31
C VAL A 83 -2.61 7.98 -1.28
N ALA A 84 -3.23 7.92 -2.46
CA ALA A 84 -2.91 6.93 -3.47
C ALA A 84 -1.44 7.05 -3.90
N SER A 85 -0.97 8.27 -4.16
CA SER A 85 0.44 8.53 -4.50
C SER A 85 1.40 8.12 -3.38
N ALA A 86 1.03 8.34 -2.12
CA ALA A 86 1.89 7.99 -0.98
C ALA A 86 1.98 6.47 -0.78
N VAL A 87 0.85 5.76 -0.89
CA VAL A 87 0.81 4.29 -0.86
C VAL A 87 1.57 3.71 -2.03
N GLN A 88 1.37 4.24 -3.25
CA GLN A 88 2.08 3.78 -4.43
C GLN A 88 3.59 3.94 -4.28
N SER A 89 4.05 5.10 -3.79
CA SER A 89 5.48 5.35 -3.55
C SER A 89 6.06 4.40 -2.51
N TYR A 90 5.29 4.05 -1.48
CA TYR A 90 5.72 3.07 -0.48
C TYR A 90 5.86 1.67 -1.12
N LEU A 91 4.85 1.23 -1.88
CA LEU A 91 4.86 -0.09 -2.54
C LEU A 91 5.96 -0.20 -3.61
N ASP A 92 6.21 0.86 -4.37
CA ASP A 92 7.31 0.93 -5.35
C ASP A 92 8.67 0.74 -4.65
N GLY A 93 8.86 1.34 -3.47
CA GLY A 93 10.06 1.12 -2.66
C GLY A 93 10.18 -0.28 -2.06
N LEU A 94 9.11 -1.08 -2.03
CA LEU A 94 9.14 -2.47 -1.60
C LEU A 94 9.43 -3.46 -2.72
N ALA A 95 9.13 -3.10 -3.97
CA ALA A 95 9.52 -3.92 -5.11
C ALA A 95 11.05 -4.07 -5.08
N PRO A 96 11.59 -5.28 -5.36
CA PRO A 96 13.03 -5.39 -5.55
C PRO A 96 13.40 -4.38 -6.62
N GLU A 97 14.28 -3.43 -6.26
CA GLU A 97 14.75 -2.41 -7.19
C GLU A 97 15.06 -3.12 -8.51
N PRO A 98 14.45 -2.74 -9.65
CA PRO A 98 14.92 -3.26 -10.92
C PRO A 98 16.38 -2.84 -10.98
N ASP A 99 17.27 -3.84 -10.84
CA ASP A 99 18.70 -3.70 -10.70
C ASP A 99 19.20 -2.50 -11.51
N ARG A 100 19.40 -1.35 -10.84
CA ARG A 100 20.01 -0.17 -11.47
C ARG A 100 21.52 -0.37 -11.51
N ARG A 101 21.94 -1.58 -11.89
CA ARG A 101 23.32 -2.06 -11.91
C ARG A 101 23.67 -2.74 -13.24
N ALA A 102 23.29 -2.10 -14.34
CA ALA A 102 23.98 -2.22 -15.62
C ALA A 102 24.09 -0.80 -16.22
N THR A 103 25.23 -0.16 -16.46
CA THR A 103 26.63 -0.58 -16.50
C THR A 103 27.48 0.69 -16.31
N VAL A 104 28.30 0.75 -15.26
CA VAL A 104 29.52 1.57 -15.29
C VAL A 104 30.66 0.62 -15.63
N GLY A 105 30.99 0.57 -16.91
CA GLY A 105 32.24 0.08 -17.48
C GLY A 105 32.39 0.88 -18.77
N GLY A 106 33.27 1.86 -18.90
CA GLY A 106 34.64 1.82 -18.43
C GLY A 106 35.45 0.94 -19.38
N GLU A 107 36.04 1.59 -20.39
CA GLU A 107 37.31 1.25 -21.05
C GLU A 107 37.29 0.87 -22.57
N ARG A 108 37.93 1.78 -23.35
CA ARG A 108 38.70 1.65 -24.63
C ARG A 108 37.95 1.25 -25.92
N ASP A 109 38.18 1.89 -27.06
CA ASP A 109 39.44 2.38 -27.68
C ASP A 109 39.43 3.86 -28.11
#